data_AF-A0ABD3XRB9-F1
#
_entry.id   AF-A0ABD3XRB9-F1
#
_cell.length_a   1.000
_cell.length_b   1.000
_cell.length_c   1.000
_cell.angle_alpha   90.00
_cell.angle_beta   90.00
_cell.angle_gamma   90.00
#
_symmetry.space_group_name_H-M   'P 1'
#
loop_
_entity.id
_entity.type
_entity.pdbx_description
1 polymer ?
#
loop_
_entity_poly.entity_id
_entity_poly.type
_entity_poly.pdbx_seq_one_letter_code
_entity_poly.pdbx_strand_id
1 'polypeptide(L)'
;MKHAGSKAIKGCTDDLVNVATTKHAGSKTITGCTDDLLNVAIMKHAGSKTIKGCTDDLVNVDTIKHAVNKTIKGCTDDDLVNVATMKYSGSKAIKGCTDDDIVNVATMKHAGSKTIKGCTDDLVNVTTVKHAGSKAITGCTDDLVNMATMKHAGSKTIKGCTDDDLVNVATMKHAVSKTIKVCTDDDLVNVATTKHAGSKTITGCTDDLLNVAIMKHAGSKTIKGCTDDLVNVDTIKHAVNKTIKGCTDDDLVNVATLKHAGSKAIKGCTDDDLVNVATMKYAGSKTIKGCTDDDLVNVATMKHAGSKTIKGCTDDLVNVATMKHAGSKTIKGCTDDDLVNVATIKHAGSKAITCCTNDDLVNVATTKHAGSKAIKGCTDDDLVNVATMKHAGSKAIKGCTDDDLVNVPL
;
A
#
# COMPACT_ATOMS: atom_id res chain seq x y z
N MET A 1 -27.39 -17.85 -37.21
CA MET A 1 -26.74 -18.82 -36.31
C MET A 1 -26.30 -20.03 -37.12
N LYS A 2 -25.00 -20.24 -37.31
CA LYS A 2 -24.45 -21.50 -37.85
C LYS A 2 -23.38 -21.95 -36.86
N HIS A 3 -23.71 -22.95 -36.05
CA HIS A 3 -22.79 -23.64 -35.16
C HIS A 3 -21.91 -24.55 -36.03
N ALA A 4 -20.62 -24.22 -36.17
CA ALA A 4 -19.63 -25.13 -36.73
C ALA A 4 -18.96 -25.88 -35.56
N GLY A 5 -18.97 -27.20 -35.65
CA GLY A 5 -18.87 -28.15 -34.54
C GLY A 5 -17.59 -28.11 -33.71
N SER A 6 -17.78 -28.32 -32.41
CA SER A 6 -16.78 -28.77 -31.46
C SER A 6 -16.35 -30.20 -31.81
N LYS A 7 -15.22 -30.39 -32.49
CA LYS A 7 -14.46 -31.64 -32.29
C LYS A 7 -13.79 -31.49 -30.92
N ALA A 8 -14.25 -32.26 -29.95
CA ALA A 8 -13.63 -32.30 -28.64
C ALA A 8 -12.36 -33.16 -28.73
N ILE A 9 -11.24 -32.62 -28.29
CA ILE A 9 -9.96 -33.34 -28.13
C ILE A 9 -9.96 -33.92 -26.71
N LYS A 10 -9.66 -35.21 -26.58
CA LYS A 10 -9.76 -35.92 -25.29
C LYS A 10 -8.69 -36.99 -25.17
N GLY A 11 -8.09 -37.13 -23.98
CA GLY A 11 -7.23 -38.27 -23.67
C GLY A 11 -5.97 -38.29 -24.53
N CYS A 12 -5.38 -37.13 -24.77
CA CYS A 12 -4.11 -37.03 -25.50
C CYS A 12 -2.96 -37.28 -24.51
N THR A 13 -1.91 -37.91 -25.01
CA THR A 13 -0.71 -38.26 -24.25
C THR A 13 0.49 -38.17 -25.20
N ASP A 14 1.54 -37.46 -24.83
CA ASP A 14 2.75 -37.23 -25.63
C ASP A 14 2.49 -36.59 -27.02
N ASP A 15 1.39 -35.84 -27.17
CA ASP A 15 0.92 -35.33 -28.46
C ASP A 15 1.18 -33.82 -28.66
N LEU A 16 1.44 -33.44 -29.92
CA LEU A 16 1.38 -32.04 -30.36
C LEU A 16 -0.04 -31.69 -30.85
N VAL A 17 -0.74 -30.86 -30.09
CA VAL A 17 -2.09 -30.41 -30.42
C VAL A 17 -2.08 -28.95 -30.89
N ASN A 18 -2.19 -28.74 -32.21
CA ASN A 18 -2.27 -27.41 -32.81
C ASN A 18 -3.71 -27.03 -33.21
N VAL A 19 -4.24 -25.95 -32.62
CA VAL A 19 -5.59 -25.43 -32.86
C VAL A 19 -5.54 -24.00 -33.45
N ALA A 20 -5.72 -23.89 -34.77
CA ALA A 20 -5.52 -22.63 -35.50
C ALA A 20 -6.55 -21.53 -35.19
N THR A 21 -7.86 -21.81 -35.16
CA THR A 21 -8.88 -20.81 -34.77
C THR A 21 -10.17 -21.47 -34.35
N THR A 22 -10.64 -21.18 -33.13
CA THR A 22 -11.98 -21.55 -32.67
C THR A 22 -12.89 -20.30 -32.70
N LYS A 23 -13.93 -20.32 -33.54
CA LYS A 23 -14.94 -19.22 -33.59
C LYS A 23 -15.77 -19.19 -32.30
N HIS A 24 -16.25 -20.35 -31.86
CA HIS A 24 -16.90 -20.58 -30.58
C HIS A 24 -16.36 -21.89 -30.03
N ALA A 25 -15.43 -21.83 -29.08
CA ALA A 25 -15.00 -23.04 -28.38
C ALA A 25 -16.13 -23.42 -27.42
N GLY A 26 -16.72 -24.60 -27.61
CA GLY A 26 -17.78 -25.09 -26.73
C GLY A 26 -17.24 -25.39 -25.33
N SER A 27 -18.11 -25.89 -24.44
CA SER A 27 -17.62 -26.42 -23.17
C SER A 27 -16.79 -27.68 -23.40
N LYS A 28 -15.68 -27.85 -22.66
CA LYS A 28 -14.83 -29.06 -22.69
C LYS A 28 -14.32 -29.36 -24.10
N THR A 29 -13.76 -28.36 -24.76
CA THR A 29 -13.22 -28.54 -26.13
C THR A 29 -11.95 -29.38 -26.11
N ILE A 30 -11.15 -29.28 -25.04
CA ILE A 30 -9.92 -30.03 -24.80
C ILE A 30 -9.96 -30.51 -23.35
N THR A 31 -9.83 -31.82 -23.12
CA THR A 31 -9.89 -32.38 -21.76
C THR A 31 -9.05 -33.63 -21.55
N GLY A 32 -8.36 -33.73 -20.41
CA GLY A 32 -7.60 -34.93 -20.03
C GLY A 32 -6.43 -35.12 -20.97
N CYS A 33 -5.64 -34.07 -21.15
CA CYS A 33 -4.37 -34.08 -21.86
C CYS A 33 -3.27 -34.28 -20.80
N THR A 34 -2.20 -34.95 -21.18
CA THR A 34 -1.07 -35.32 -20.30
C THR A 34 0.21 -35.29 -21.11
N ASP A 35 1.29 -34.69 -20.61
CA ASP A 35 2.58 -34.59 -21.32
C ASP A 35 2.48 -33.94 -22.73
N ASP A 36 1.44 -33.12 -22.97
CA ASP A 36 1.10 -32.61 -24.29
C ASP A 36 1.59 -31.16 -24.52
N LEU A 37 1.88 -30.85 -25.80
CA LEU A 37 2.04 -29.47 -26.25
C LEU A 37 0.76 -28.98 -26.92
N LEU A 38 0.02 -28.10 -26.24
CA LEU A 38 -1.19 -27.48 -26.76
C LEU A 38 -0.95 -26.05 -27.24
N ASN A 39 -0.93 -25.82 -28.56
CA ASN A 39 -0.88 -24.48 -29.15
C ASN A 39 -2.23 -24.05 -29.73
N VAL A 40 -2.80 -22.97 -29.20
CA VAL A 40 -4.07 -22.38 -29.65
C VAL A 40 -3.83 -20.97 -30.17
N ALA A 41 -3.88 -20.77 -31.48
CA ALA A 41 -3.60 -19.46 -32.07
C ALA A 41 -4.71 -18.42 -31.76
N ILE A 42 -6.00 -18.73 -31.96
CA ILE A 42 -7.07 -17.77 -31.65
C ILE A 42 -8.32 -18.45 -31.09
N MET A 43 -8.72 -18.05 -29.87
CA MET A 43 -10.05 -18.28 -29.31
C MET A 43 -10.90 -17.01 -29.40
N LYS A 44 -11.89 -16.96 -30.30
CA LYS A 44 -12.76 -15.77 -30.42
C LYS A 44 -13.76 -15.69 -29.27
N HIS A 45 -14.48 -16.77 -28.99
CA HIS A 45 -15.36 -16.92 -27.83
C HIS A 45 -15.04 -18.25 -27.16
N ALA A 46 -14.28 -18.19 -26.07
CA ALA A 46 -13.93 -19.38 -25.32
C ALA A 46 -15.05 -19.68 -24.32
N GLY A 47 -15.73 -20.82 -24.48
CA GLY A 47 -16.76 -21.32 -23.59
C GLY A 47 -16.23 -21.78 -22.24
N SER A 48 -17.13 -22.34 -21.42
CA SER A 48 -16.77 -22.78 -20.07
C SER A 48 -15.96 -24.07 -20.09
N LYS A 49 -14.82 -24.11 -19.40
CA LYS A 49 -13.89 -25.25 -19.35
C LYS A 49 -13.42 -25.62 -20.75
N THR A 50 -12.98 -24.63 -21.53
CA THR A 50 -12.54 -24.89 -22.92
C THR A 50 -11.36 -25.84 -22.92
N ILE A 51 -10.41 -25.60 -22.00
CA ILE A 51 -9.26 -26.45 -21.65
C ILE A 51 -9.47 -26.89 -20.21
N LYS A 52 -9.38 -28.20 -19.90
CA LYS A 52 -9.67 -28.70 -18.56
C LYS A 52 -9.03 -30.05 -18.23
N GLY A 53 -8.28 -30.14 -17.14
CA GLY A 53 -7.56 -31.35 -16.75
C GLY A 53 -6.39 -31.55 -17.70
N CYS A 54 -5.51 -30.55 -17.72
CA CYS A 54 -4.17 -30.64 -18.27
C CYS A 54 -3.25 -31.01 -17.11
N THR A 55 -2.23 -31.80 -17.40
CA THR A 55 -1.28 -32.35 -16.41
C THR A 55 0.06 -32.51 -17.12
N ASP A 56 1.17 -31.99 -16.58
CA ASP A 56 2.49 -31.98 -17.25
C ASP A 56 2.48 -31.33 -18.67
N ASP A 57 1.52 -30.45 -18.95
CA ASP A 57 1.23 -29.88 -20.27
C ASP A 57 1.82 -28.46 -20.45
N LEU A 58 2.24 -28.16 -21.69
CA LEU A 58 2.50 -26.80 -22.14
C LEU A 58 1.29 -26.24 -22.92
N VAL A 59 0.55 -25.33 -22.30
CA VAL A 59 -0.62 -24.66 -22.88
C VAL A 59 -0.28 -23.25 -23.39
N ASN A 60 -0.02 -23.11 -24.68
CA ASN A 60 0.20 -21.82 -25.34
C ASN A 60 -1.07 -21.32 -26.03
N VAL A 61 -1.52 -20.11 -25.66
CA VAL A 61 -2.68 -19.44 -26.27
C VAL A 61 -2.29 -18.03 -26.73
N ASP A 62 -2.19 -17.83 -28.03
CA ASP A 62 -1.81 -16.53 -28.60
C ASP A 62 -2.87 -15.45 -28.31
N THR A 63 -4.15 -15.73 -28.54
CA THR A 63 -5.21 -14.74 -28.29
C THR A 63 -6.53 -15.35 -27.84
N ILE A 64 -7.01 -14.87 -26.69
CA ILE A 64 -8.40 -15.02 -26.24
C ILE A 64 -9.12 -13.68 -26.39
N LYS A 65 -10.06 -13.58 -27.34
CA LYS A 65 -10.84 -12.33 -27.49
C LYS A 65 -11.87 -12.19 -26.37
N HIS A 66 -12.65 -13.24 -26.13
CA HIS A 66 -13.64 -13.28 -25.04
C HIS A 66 -13.48 -14.58 -24.25
N ALA A 67 -12.87 -14.49 -23.08
CA ALA A 67 -12.80 -15.59 -22.12
C ALA A 67 -14.04 -15.56 -21.24
N VAL A 68 -14.72 -16.69 -21.05
CA VAL A 68 -15.85 -16.80 -20.11
C VAL A 68 -15.51 -17.74 -18.96
N ASN A 69 -16.52 -18.18 -18.21
CA ASN A 69 -16.38 -18.94 -16.97
C ASN A 69 -15.47 -20.18 -17.08
N LYS A 70 -14.29 -20.15 -16.45
CA LYS A 70 -13.32 -21.27 -16.39
C LYS A 70 -12.78 -21.66 -17.74
N THR A 71 -12.39 -20.72 -18.62
CA THR A 71 -11.84 -21.04 -19.94
C THR A 71 -10.70 -22.06 -19.88
N ILE A 72 -9.76 -21.89 -18.94
CA ILE A 72 -8.71 -22.83 -18.55
C ILE A 72 -8.97 -23.24 -17.10
N LYS A 73 -8.94 -24.54 -16.78
CA LYS A 73 -9.30 -25.00 -15.43
C LYS A 73 -8.76 -26.38 -15.06
N GLY A 74 -8.10 -26.49 -13.90
CA GLY A 74 -7.51 -27.75 -13.44
C GLY A 74 -6.34 -28.07 -14.35
N CYS A 75 -5.39 -27.13 -14.39
CA CYS A 75 -4.00 -27.41 -14.73
C CYS A 75 -3.36 -27.88 -13.42
N THR A 76 -2.53 -28.90 -13.47
CA THR A 76 -1.86 -29.51 -12.32
C THR A 76 -0.51 -30.06 -12.74
N ASP A 77 0.38 -30.28 -11.77
CA ASP A 77 1.66 -30.97 -11.96
C ASP A 77 2.56 -30.25 -12.99
N ASP A 78 3.19 -29.13 -12.57
CA ASP A 78 4.17 -28.37 -13.37
C ASP A 78 3.65 -27.81 -14.73
N ASP A 79 2.34 -27.56 -14.88
CA ASP A 79 1.77 -27.04 -16.13
C ASP A 79 2.27 -25.61 -16.42
N LEU A 80 2.60 -25.33 -17.68
CA LEU A 80 2.90 -23.97 -18.15
C LEU A 80 1.75 -23.42 -19.01
N VAL A 81 0.99 -22.47 -18.46
CA VAL A 81 -0.09 -21.76 -19.15
C VAL A 81 0.37 -20.39 -19.64
N ASN A 82 0.70 -20.29 -20.93
CA ASN A 82 1.05 -19.03 -21.59
C ASN A 82 -0.12 -18.45 -22.37
N VAL A 83 -0.58 -17.25 -22.02
CA VAL A 83 -1.60 -16.49 -22.76
C VAL A 83 -1.05 -15.15 -23.24
N ALA A 84 -0.74 -15.03 -24.52
CA ALA A 84 -0.13 -13.80 -25.05
C ALA A 84 -1.10 -12.60 -25.01
N THR A 85 -2.39 -12.79 -25.28
CA THR A 85 -3.37 -11.70 -25.14
C THR A 85 -4.76 -12.17 -24.73
N MET A 86 -5.28 -11.63 -23.62
CA MET A 86 -6.70 -11.63 -23.26
C MET A 86 -7.34 -10.26 -23.51
N LYS A 87 -8.26 -10.14 -24.47
CA LYS A 87 -8.94 -8.85 -24.74
C LYS A 87 -10.02 -8.56 -23.71
N TYR A 88 -10.96 -9.48 -23.53
CA TYR A 88 -12.04 -9.38 -22.56
C TYR A 88 -12.12 -10.68 -21.78
N SER A 89 -11.86 -10.62 -20.48
CA SER A 89 -12.05 -11.77 -19.61
C SER A 89 -13.30 -11.57 -18.76
N GLY A 90 -14.17 -12.55 -18.80
CA GLY A 90 -15.30 -12.69 -17.88
C GLY A 90 -14.82 -13.27 -16.55
N SER A 91 -15.71 -13.98 -15.87
CA SER A 91 -15.38 -14.51 -14.55
C SER A 91 -14.49 -15.75 -14.60
N LYS A 92 -13.41 -15.84 -13.82
CA LYS A 92 -12.61 -17.08 -13.66
C LYS A 92 -12.05 -17.60 -14.98
N ALA A 93 -11.44 -16.78 -15.80
CA ALA A 93 -10.91 -17.23 -17.10
C ALA A 93 -9.88 -18.35 -16.94
N ILE A 94 -9.02 -18.24 -15.93
CA ILE A 94 -8.06 -19.26 -15.48
C ILE A 94 -8.42 -19.61 -14.04
N LYS A 95 -8.49 -20.89 -13.69
CA LYS A 95 -8.97 -21.30 -12.36
C LYS A 95 -8.51 -22.69 -11.89
N GLY A 96 -7.90 -22.78 -10.72
CA GLY A 96 -7.45 -24.06 -10.17
C GLY A 96 -6.27 -24.55 -10.97
N CYS A 97 -5.23 -23.73 -11.03
CA CYS A 97 -3.86 -24.16 -11.31
C CYS A 97 -3.28 -24.52 -9.94
N THR A 98 -2.53 -25.61 -9.83
CA THR A 98 -1.96 -26.11 -8.57
C THR A 98 -0.68 -26.89 -8.87
N ASP A 99 0.15 -27.09 -7.85
CA ASP A 99 1.33 -27.97 -7.90
C ASP A 99 2.42 -27.40 -8.84
N ASP A 100 2.97 -26.24 -8.46
CA ASP A 100 4.09 -25.55 -9.14
C ASP A 100 3.78 -25.03 -10.56
N ASP A 101 2.50 -24.78 -10.89
CA ASP A 101 2.10 -24.29 -12.21
C ASP A 101 2.61 -22.86 -12.47
N ILE A 102 2.92 -22.57 -13.74
CA ILE A 102 3.26 -21.22 -14.19
C ILE A 102 2.14 -20.65 -15.06
N VAL A 103 1.51 -19.56 -14.60
CA VAL A 103 0.49 -18.82 -15.36
C VAL A 103 1.06 -17.49 -15.87
N ASN A 104 1.45 -17.46 -17.15
CA ASN A 104 1.94 -16.26 -17.83
C ASN A 104 0.85 -15.61 -18.68
N VAL A 105 0.51 -14.35 -18.40
CA VAL A 105 -0.41 -13.55 -19.22
C VAL A 105 0.26 -12.25 -19.67
N ALA A 106 0.71 -12.21 -20.93
CA ALA A 106 1.46 -11.05 -21.42
C ALA A 106 0.60 -9.77 -21.51
N THR A 107 -0.68 -9.87 -21.91
CA THR A 107 -1.55 -8.69 -21.93
C THR A 107 -3.01 -8.99 -21.63
N MET A 108 -3.56 -8.30 -20.64
CA MET A 108 -4.99 -8.20 -20.36
C MET A 108 -5.50 -6.81 -20.71
N LYS A 109 -6.36 -6.68 -21.74
CA LYS A 109 -6.96 -5.37 -22.05
C LYS A 109 -8.06 -5.02 -21.04
N HIS A 110 -8.96 -5.96 -20.77
CA HIS A 110 -10.01 -5.82 -19.77
C HIS A 110 -10.08 -7.08 -18.91
N ALA A 111 -9.56 -6.98 -17.69
CA ALA A 111 -9.68 -8.02 -16.68
C ALA A 111 -11.05 -7.92 -15.99
N GLY A 112 -11.90 -8.93 -16.13
CA GLY A 112 -13.19 -9.00 -15.44
C GLY A 112 -13.04 -9.42 -13.98
N SER A 113 -14.08 -10.06 -13.44
CA SER A 113 -14.07 -10.49 -12.05
C SER A 113 -13.49 -11.87 -11.83
N LYS A 114 -12.45 -11.98 -11.02
CA LYS A 114 -11.73 -13.21 -10.68
C LYS A 114 -11.10 -13.80 -11.93
N THR A 115 -10.48 -13.00 -12.79
CA THR A 115 -9.95 -13.50 -14.06
C THR A 115 -8.98 -14.66 -13.86
N ILE A 116 -8.10 -14.55 -12.87
CA ILE A 116 -7.26 -15.63 -12.34
C ILE A 116 -7.75 -15.92 -10.93
N LYS A 117 -7.93 -17.19 -10.56
CA LYS A 117 -8.45 -17.54 -9.25
C LYS A 117 -8.09 -18.95 -8.78
N GLY A 118 -7.71 -19.08 -7.50
CA GLY A 118 -7.45 -20.40 -6.90
C GLY A 118 -6.24 -21.00 -7.57
N CYS A 119 -5.16 -20.24 -7.62
CA CYS A 119 -3.81 -20.71 -7.91
C CYS A 119 -3.19 -21.04 -6.54
N THR A 120 -2.39 -22.10 -6.46
CA THR A 120 -1.79 -22.56 -5.21
C THR A 120 -0.42 -23.16 -5.51
N ASP A 121 0.61 -22.73 -4.80
CA ASP A 121 2.03 -23.05 -5.08
C ASP A 121 2.49 -22.57 -6.47
N ASP A 122 1.86 -21.53 -7.04
CA ASP A 122 2.02 -21.15 -8.45
C ASP A 122 2.79 -19.84 -8.66
N LEU A 123 3.41 -19.71 -9.85
CA LEU A 123 3.91 -18.43 -10.37
C LEU A 123 2.87 -17.79 -11.30
N VAL A 124 2.23 -16.70 -10.85
CA VAL A 124 1.31 -15.89 -11.67
C VAL A 124 1.99 -14.62 -12.17
N ASN A 125 2.38 -14.58 -13.45
CA ASN A 125 3.02 -13.42 -14.06
C ASN A 125 2.12 -12.73 -15.09
N VAL A 126 1.81 -11.45 -14.85
CA VAL A 126 0.99 -10.63 -15.74
C VAL A 126 1.75 -9.38 -16.17
N THR A 127 2.21 -9.34 -17.42
CA THR A 127 3.06 -8.22 -17.89
C THR A 127 2.29 -6.91 -18.00
N THR A 128 1.05 -6.92 -18.53
CA THR A 128 0.28 -5.68 -18.67
C THR A 128 -1.21 -5.88 -18.47
N VAL A 129 -1.80 -5.13 -17.54
CA VAL A 129 -3.25 -4.96 -17.40
C VAL A 129 -3.64 -3.52 -17.75
N LYS A 130 -4.42 -3.33 -18.83
CA LYS A 130 -4.89 -1.98 -19.20
C LYS A 130 -6.03 -1.53 -18.29
N HIS A 131 -7.05 -2.36 -18.11
CA HIS A 131 -8.16 -2.08 -17.21
C HIS A 131 -8.44 -3.32 -16.37
N ALA A 132 -8.17 -3.25 -15.07
CA ALA A 132 -8.55 -4.27 -14.12
C ALA A 132 -9.90 -3.90 -13.51
N GLY A 133 -10.90 -4.75 -13.72
CA GLY A 133 -12.17 -4.71 -13.03
C GLY A 133 -12.01 -5.17 -11.58
N SER A 134 -13.12 -5.56 -10.96
CA SER A 134 -13.08 -5.97 -9.56
C SER A 134 -12.56 -7.40 -9.39
N LYS A 135 -11.58 -7.64 -8.50
CA LYS A 135 -11.09 -9.01 -8.20
C LYS A 135 -10.32 -9.65 -9.35
N ALA A 136 -9.47 -8.95 -10.10
CA ALA A 136 -8.82 -9.54 -11.29
C ALA A 136 -8.03 -10.82 -10.97
N ILE A 137 -7.33 -10.85 -9.84
CA ILE A 137 -6.60 -12.00 -9.28
C ILE A 137 -7.13 -12.24 -7.87
N THR A 138 -7.51 -13.47 -7.51
CA THR A 138 -8.02 -13.79 -6.16
C THR A 138 -7.83 -15.21 -5.68
N GLY A 139 -7.59 -15.40 -4.38
CA GLY A 139 -7.44 -16.73 -3.78
C GLY A 139 -6.19 -17.37 -4.36
N CYS A 140 -5.08 -16.66 -4.24
CA CYS A 140 -3.72 -17.15 -4.44
C CYS A 140 -3.25 -17.58 -3.05
N THR A 141 -2.46 -18.65 -2.98
CA THR A 141 -1.97 -19.25 -1.73
C THR A 141 -0.60 -19.85 -1.99
N ASP A 142 0.43 -19.51 -1.21
CA ASP A 142 1.83 -19.91 -1.46
C ASP A 142 2.35 -19.50 -2.87
N ASP A 143 1.79 -18.42 -3.44
CA ASP A 143 1.98 -17.97 -4.83
C ASP A 143 2.93 -16.76 -4.94
N LEU A 144 3.66 -16.71 -6.06
CA LEU A 144 4.33 -15.49 -6.54
C LEU A 144 3.47 -14.76 -7.58
N VAL A 145 2.88 -13.63 -7.21
CA VAL A 145 2.08 -12.78 -8.12
C VAL A 145 2.90 -11.59 -8.63
N ASN A 146 3.40 -11.71 -9.85
CA ASN A 146 4.16 -10.65 -10.54
C ASN A 146 3.29 -9.85 -11.51
N MET A 147 3.32 -8.52 -11.40
CA MET A 147 2.61 -7.61 -12.29
C MET A 147 3.45 -6.42 -12.73
N ALA A 148 3.92 -6.43 -13.99
CA ALA A 148 4.83 -5.40 -14.47
C ALA A 148 4.13 -4.05 -14.69
N THR A 149 2.91 -4.00 -15.22
CA THR A 149 2.20 -2.73 -15.42
C THR A 149 0.68 -2.83 -15.31
N MET A 150 0.10 -2.04 -14.41
CA MET A 150 -1.33 -1.71 -14.37
C MET A 150 -1.59 -0.27 -14.81
N LYS A 151 -2.39 -0.07 -15.85
CA LYS A 151 -2.80 1.30 -16.25
C LYS A 151 -3.95 1.81 -15.39
N HIS A 152 -5.03 1.04 -15.29
CA HIS A 152 -6.20 1.39 -14.47
C HIS A 152 -6.59 0.19 -13.61
N ALA A 153 -6.36 0.31 -12.31
CA ALA A 153 -6.70 -0.72 -11.34
C ALA A 153 -8.00 -0.35 -10.61
N GLY A 154 -9.03 -1.16 -10.84
CA GLY A 154 -10.33 -1.07 -10.19
C GLY A 154 -10.28 -1.56 -8.74
N SER A 155 -11.43 -2.05 -8.26
CA SER A 155 -11.56 -2.42 -6.84
C SER A 155 -11.20 -3.86 -6.54
N LYS A 156 -10.31 -4.08 -5.58
CA LYS A 156 -9.82 -5.41 -5.17
C LYS A 156 -9.15 -6.11 -6.33
N THR A 157 -8.35 -5.41 -7.13
CA THR A 157 -7.69 -5.99 -8.31
C THR A 157 -6.90 -7.24 -7.95
N ILE A 158 -6.18 -7.20 -6.83
CA ILE A 158 -5.54 -8.35 -6.19
C ILE A 158 -6.24 -8.54 -4.84
N LYS A 159 -6.70 -9.76 -4.52
CA LYS A 159 -7.42 -9.99 -3.27
C LYS A 159 -7.43 -11.43 -2.76
N GLY A 160 -7.03 -11.59 -1.49
CA GLY A 160 -7.00 -12.89 -0.82
C GLY A 160 -5.85 -13.69 -1.37
N CYS A 161 -4.70 -13.05 -1.37
CA CYS A 161 -3.41 -13.70 -1.25
C CYS A 161 -3.27 -14.08 0.24
N THR A 162 -2.78 -15.28 0.53
CA THR A 162 -2.60 -15.82 1.89
C THR A 162 -1.42 -16.78 1.90
N ASP A 163 -0.83 -17.02 3.06
CA ASP A 163 0.22 -18.03 3.29
C ASP A 163 1.47 -17.74 2.43
N ASP A 164 2.38 -16.91 2.92
CA ASP A 164 3.69 -16.60 2.31
C ASP A 164 3.65 -16.05 0.86
N ASP A 165 2.55 -15.42 0.42
CA ASP A 165 2.39 -14.90 -0.94
C ASP A 165 3.32 -13.69 -1.18
N LEU A 166 3.95 -13.63 -2.36
CA LEU A 166 4.71 -12.45 -2.81
C LEU A 166 3.96 -11.71 -3.92
N VAL A 167 3.48 -10.51 -3.63
CA VAL A 167 2.80 -9.63 -4.59
C VAL A 167 3.72 -8.49 -5.05
N ASN A 168 4.24 -8.61 -6.27
CA ASN A 168 5.09 -7.60 -6.89
C ASN A 168 4.35 -6.79 -7.97
N VAL A 169 4.21 -5.48 -7.77
CA VAL A 169 3.61 -4.56 -8.75
C VAL A 169 4.61 -3.48 -9.15
N ALA A 170 5.23 -3.61 -10.31
CA ALA A 170 6.28 -2.68 -10.74
C ALA A 170 5.73 -1.28 -11.08
N THR A 171 4.55 -1.17 -11.70
CA THR A 171 3.94 0.15 -12.00
C THR A 171 2.42 0.15 -11.98
N MET A 172 1.84 1.04 -11.18
CA MET A 172 0.43 1.43 -11.20
C MET A 172 0.26 2.88 -11.68
N LYS A 173 -0.43 3.11 -12.81
CA LYS A 173 -0.72 4.50 -13.24
C LYS A 173 -1.89 5.10 -12.45
N HIS A 174 -3.01 4.41 -12.38
CA HIS A 174 -4.19 4.86 -11.66
C HIS A 174 -4.80 3.71 -10.86
N ALA A 175 -4.69 3.78 -9.53
CA ALA A 175 -5.35 2.87 -8.62
C ALA A 175 -6.56 3.57 -8.00
N VAL A 176 -7.75 2.99 -8.07
CA VAL A 176 -8.98 3.68 -7.65
C VAL A 176 -9.30 3.42 -6.18
N SER A 177 -9.69 2.18 -5.84
CA SER A 177 -10.00 1.86 -4.44
C SER A 177 -9.95 0.39 -4.07
N LYS A 178 -9.27 0.06 -2.97
CA LYS A 178 -9.01 -1.30 -2.48
C LYS A 178 -8.25 -2.11 -3.50
N THR A 179 -7.33 -1.51 -4.26
CA THR A 179 -6.68 -2.15 -5.41
C THR A 179 -5.95 -3.44 -5.01
N ILE A 180 -5.22 -3.38 -3.90
CA ILE A 180 -4.66 -4.54 -3.20
C ILE A 180 -5.45 -4.65 -1.89
N LYS A 181 -6.05 -5.81 -1.63
CA LYS A 181 -6.85 -6.02 -0.42
C LYS A 181 -6.79 -7.47 0.02
N VAL A 182 -6.33 -7.72 1.23
CA VAL A 182 -6.10 -9.04 1.83
C VAL A 182 -4.84 -9.67 1.25
N CYS A 183 -3.80 -9.49 2.05
CA CYS A 183 -2.62 -10.29 2.26
C CYS A 183 -2.65 -10.60 3.77
N THR A 184 -2.42 -11.86 4.15
CA THR A 184 -2.38 -12.32 5.55
C THR A 184 -1.37 -13.46 5.61
N ASP A 185 -0.77 -13.67 6.78
CA ASP A 185 0.13 -14.78 7.05
C ASP A 185 1.47 -14.62 6.30
N ASP A 186 2.27 -13.62 6.71
CA ASP A 186 3.66 -13.37 6.29
C ASP A 186 3.85 -12.94 4.80
N ASP A 187 2.83 -12.34 4.17
CA ASP A 187 2.93 -11.93 2.77
C ASP A 187 3.86 -10.71 2.57
N LEU A 188 4.53 -10.68 1.40
CA LEU A 188 5.32 -9.52 0.97
C LEU A 188 4.63 -8.79 -0.18
N VAL A 189 4.27 -7.51 0.04
CA VAL A 189 3.70 -6.64 -1.00
C VAL A 189 4.69 -5.56 -1.41
N ASN A 190 5.17 -5.63 -2.65
CA ASN A 190 6.06 -4.62 -3.22
C ASN A 190 5.39 -3.82 -4.34
N VAL A 191 5.36 -2.50 -4.19
CA VAL A 191 4.83 -1.56 -5.19
C VAL A 191 5.89 -0.53 -5.57
N ALA A 192 6.58 -0.76 -6.68
CA ALA A 192 7.70 0.11 -7.06
C ALA A 192 7.27 1.53 -7.47
N THR A 193 6.19 1.70 -8.24
CA THR A 193 5.72 3.05 -8.60
C THR A 193 4.22 3.15 -8.77
N THR A 194 3.61 4.11 -8.06
CA THR A 194 2.21 4.52 -8.26
C THR A 194 2.12 5.99 -8.66
N LYS A 195 1.54 6.30 -9.84
CA LYS A 195 1.34 7.70 -10.25
C LYS A 195 0.16 8.35 -9.50
N HIS A 196 -0.99 7.71 -9.49
CA HIS A 196 -2.17 8.18 -8.77
C HIS A 196 -2.77 7.04 -7.95
N ALA A 197 -2.58 7.10 -6.64
CA ALA A 197 -3.19 6.18 -5.69
C ALA A 197 -4.46 6.82 -5.15
N GLY A 198 -5.60 6.21 -5.40
CA GLY A 198 -6.90 6.66 -4.93
C GLY A 198 -7.13 6.31 -3.46
N SER A 199 -8.39 6.09 -3.10
CA SER A 199 -8.73 5.83 -1.71
C SER A 199 -8.61 4.36 -1.36
N LYS A 200 -7.93 3.99 -0.26
CA LYS A 200 -7.80 2.59 0.16
C LYS A 200 -7.03 1.77 -0.85
N THR A 201 -6.00 2.30 -1.52
CA THR A 201 -5.28 1.54 -2.55
C THR A 201 -4.76 0.20 -2.03
N ILE A 202 -4.24 0.18 -0.81
CA ILE A 202 -3.76 -0.99 -0.07
C ILE A 202 -4.53 -1.05 1.26
N THR A 203 -5.12 -2.20 1.61
CA THR A 203 -5.89 -2.34 2.86
C THR A 203 -5.97 -3.76 3.40
N GLY A 204 -5.94 -3.87 4.74
CA GLY A 204 -6.14 -5.15 5.45
C GLY A 204 -5.00 -6.09 5.13
N CYS A 205 -3.79 -5.61 5.42
CA CYS A 205 -2.55 -6.37 5.50
C CYS A 205 -2.38 -6.70 7.00
N THR A 206 -1.92 -7.91 7.30
CA THR A 206 -1.74 -8.40 8.67
C THR A 206 -0.56 -9.36 8.68
N ASP A 207 0.42 -9.11 9.55
CA ASP A 207 1.70 -9.83 9.59
C ASP A 207 2.52 -9.67 8.28
N ASP A 208 2.35 -8.57 7.55
CA ASP A 208 2.91 -8.39 6.21
C ASP A 208 4.08 -7.38 6.15
N LEU A 209 4.96 -7.57 5.15
CA LEU A 209 5.92 -6.54 4.73
C LEU A 209 5.38 -5.75 3.53
N LEU A 210 5.08 -4.46 3.73
CA LEU A 210 4.64 -3.55 2.67
C LEU A 210 5.74 -2.58 2.24
N ASN A 211 6.26 -2.76 1.03
CA ASN A 211 7.25 -1.87 0.42
C ASN A 211 6.64 -1.03 -0.71
N VAL A 212 6.70 0.30 -0.61
CA VAL A 212 6.24 1.24 -1.64
C VAL A 212 7.32 2.26 -1.98
N ALA A 213 8.04 2.07 -3.09
CA ALA A 213 9.13 2.97 -3.43
C ALA A 213 8.64 4.40 -3.79
N ILE A 214 7.78 4.56 -4.80
CA ILE A 214 7.36 5.90 -5.24
C ILE A 214 5.86 6.05 -5.40
N MET A 215 5.28 7.01 -4.68
CA MET A 215 3.91 7.47 -4.86
C MET A 215 3.87 8.95 -5.26
N LYS A 216 3.43 9.27 -6.49
CA LYS A 216 3.37 10.68 -6.93
C LYS A 216 2.20 11.43 -6.31
N HIS A 217 1.00 10.86 -6.37
CA HIS A 217 -0.19 11.44 -5.75
C HIS A 217 -0.90 10.36 -4.94
N ALA A 218 -0.93 10.55 -3.64
CA ALA A 218 -1.60 9.67 -2.70
C ALA A 218 -2.92 10.30 -2.24
N GLY A 219 -4.00 9.58 -2.47
CA GLY A 219 -5.37 9.92 -2.09
C GLY A 219 -5.65 9.66 -0.62
N SER A 220 -6.94 9.51 -0.29
CA SER A 220 -7.35 9.34 1.10
C SER A 220 -7.34 7.89 1.56
N LYS A 221 -6.67 7.60 2.67
CA LYS A 221 -6.51 6.24 3.22
C LYS A 221 -5.81 5.33 2.24
N THR A 222 -4.80 5.82 1.54
CA THR A 222 -4.13 5.06 0.47
C THR A 222 -3.57 3.74 1.01
N ILE A 223 -2.96 3.76 2.20
CA ILE A 223 -2.60 2.61 3.02
C ILE A 223 -3.50 2.67 4.26
N LYS A 224 -4.17 1.57 4.61
CA LYS A 224 -5.14 1.58 5.72
C LYS A 224 -5.48 0.20 6.29
N GLY A 225 -5.39 0.07 7.62
CA GLY A 225 -5.66 -1.20 8.31
C GLY A 225 -4.51 -2.14 8.05
N CYS A 226 -3.33 -1.70 8.46
CA CYS A 226 -2.14 -2.53 8.64
C CYS A 226 -2.14 -2.92 10.12
N THR A 227 -1.70 -4.13 10.42
CA THR A 227 -1.69 -4.72 11.77
C THR A 227 -0.50 -5.67 11.85
N ASP A 228 0.39 -5.53 12.83
CA ASP A 228 1.63 -6.31 12.93
C ASP A 228 2.54 -6.21 11.66
N ASP A 229 2.44 -5.11 10.91
CA ASP A 229 3.07 -4.90 9.60
C ASP A 229 4.33 -4.01 9.66
N LEU A 230 5.29 -4.30 8.78
CA LEU A 230 6.35 -3.35 8.42
C LEU A 230 5.99 -2.58 7.15
N VAL A 231 5.68 -1.28 7.28
CA VAL A 231 5.31 -0.40 6.16
C VAL A 231 6.45 0.55 5.79
N ASN A 232 7.17 0.24 4.70
CA ASN A 232 8.21 1.10 4.14
C ASN A 232 7.74 1.88 2.92
N VAL A 233 7.89 3.20 2.94
CA VAL A 233 7.56 4.10 1.83
C VAL A 233 8.70 5.06 1.52
N ASP A 234 9.41 4.89 0.40
CA ASP A 234 10.58 5.76 0.13
C ASP A 234 10.14 7.20 -0.17
N THR A 235 9.17 7.40 -1.07
CA THR A 235 8.77 8.76 -1.46
C THR A 235 7.29 8.91 -1.76
N ILE A 236 6.66 9.83 -1.04
CA ILE A 236 5.35 10.40 -1.39
C ILE A 236 5.54 11.86 -1.83
N LYS A 237 5.24 12.18 -3.10
CA LYS A 237 5.35 13.57 -3.59
C LYS A 237 4.19 14.44 -3.10
N HIS A 238 2.96 13.96 -3.20
CA HIS A 238 1.78 14.66 -2.74
C HIS A 238 0.88 13.70 -1.96
N ALA A 239 0.87 13.81 -0.64
CA ALA A 239 -0.07 13.10 0.23
C ALA A 239 -1.26 14.00 0.53
N VAL A 240 -2.47 13.46 0.50
CA VAL A 240 -3.68 14.18 0.93
C VAL A 240 -4.26 13.53 2.20
N ASN A 241 -5.55 13.74 2.46
CA ASN A 241 -6.21 13.42 3.71
C ASN A 241 -6.13 11.95 4.13
N LYS A 242 -5.40 11.62 5.21
CA LYS A 242 -5.26 10.26 5.78
C LYS A 242 -4.53 9.30 4.87
N THR A 243 -3.47 9.70 4.18
CA THR A 243 -2.74 8.82 3.24
C THR A 243 -2.34 7.48 3.87
N ILE A 244 -1.80 7.47 5.08
CA ILE A 244 -1.58 6.29 5.93
C ILE A 244 -2.53 6.39 7.13
N LYS A 245 -3.28 5.33 7.45
CA LYS A 245 -4.32 5.41 8.49
C LYS A 245 -4.78 4.08 9.10
N GLY A 246 -4.77 3.97 10.43
CA GLY A 246 -5.19 2.76 11.14
C GLY A 246 -4.11 1.71 10.93
N CYS A 247 -2.90 2.08 11.30
CA CYS A 247 -1.85 1.13 11.68
C CYS A 247 -2.12 0.81 13.14
N THR A 248 -1.98 -0.46 13.54
CA THR A 248 -2.26 -0.93 14.91
C THR A 248 -1.35 -2.10 15.24
N ASP A 249 -1.13 -2.37 16.52
CA ASP A 249 -0.44 -3.56 17.02
C ASP A 249 0.99 -3.67 16.48
N ASP A 250 1.94 -2.97 17.12
CA ASP A 250 3.39 -3.02 16.82
C ASP A 250 3.79 -2.65 15.36
N ASP A 251 2.98 -1.87 14.62
CA ASP A 251 3.28 -1.50 13.23
C ASP A 251 4.52 -0.57 13.17
N LEU A 252 5.45 -0.87 12.25
CA LEU A 252 6.56 0.02 11.92
C LEU A 252 6.31 0.75 10.59
N VAL A 253 6.02 2.06 10.66
CA VAL A 253 5.81 2.92 9.48
C VAL A 253 7.03 3.79 9.19
N ASN A 254 7.81 3.41 8.18
CA ASN A 254 8.96 4.18 7.69
C ASN A 254 8.62 4.97 6.42
N VAL A 255 8.76 6.30 6.47
CA VAL A 255 8.60 7.20 5.31
C VAL A 255 9.88 8.00 5.06
N ALA A 256 10.65 7.64 4.03
CA ALA A 256 11.93 8.32 3.79
C ALA A 256 11.72 9.78 3.31
N THR A 257 10.74 10.06 2.45
CA THR A 257 10.46 11.43 2.00
C THR A 257 8.98 11.71 1.76
N LEU A 258 8.48 12.75 2.42
CA LEU A 258 7.17 13.35 2.21
C LEU A 258 7.33 14.80 1.69
N LYS A 259 7.11 15.02 0.39
CA LYS A 259 7.35 16.36 -0.20
C LYS A 259 6.24 17.35 0.16
N HIS A 260 4.99 17.00 -0.12
CA HIS A 260 3.84 17.83 0.23
C HIS A 260 2.82 16.99 0.98
N ALA A 261 2.76 17.17 2.29
CA ALA A 261 1.80 16.51 3.14
C ALA A 261 0.58 17.40 3.32
N GLY A 262 -0.57 16.94 2.86
CA GLY A 262 -1.86 17.54 3.16
C GLY A 262 -2.26 17.32 4.62
N SER A 263 -3.55 17.51 4.91
CA SER A 263 -4.03 17.36 6.28
C SER A 263 -4.07 15.90 6.71
N LYS A 264 -3.59 15.52 7.91
CA LYS A 264 -3.67 14.13 8.41
C LYS A 264 -3.02 13.13 7.49
N ALA A 265 -1.87 13.42 6.90
CA ALA A 265 -1.21 12.47 5.99
C ALA A 265 -0.96 11.10 6.65
N ILE A 266 -0.61 11.10 7.95
CA ILE A 266 -0.48 9.92 8.82
C ILE A 266 -1.47 10.10 9.98
N LYS A 267 -2.29 9.09 10.29
CA LYS A 267 -3.38 9.26 11.28
C LYS A 267 -3.91 7.96 11.89
N GLY A 268 -3.93 7.86 13.22
CA GLY A 268 -4.42 6.66 13.91
C GLY A 268 -3.45 5.52 13.71
N CYS A 269 -2.20 5.75 14.09
CA CYS A 269 -1.31 4.69 14.55
C CYS A 269 -1.67 4.51 16.04
N THR A 270 -1.71 3.29 16.55
CA THR A 270 -2.06 2.97 17.95
C THR A 270 -1.41 1.67 18.38
N ASP A 271 -1.23 1.47 19.68
CA ASP A 271 -0.76 0.22 20.28
C ASP A 271 0.71 -0.08 19.91
N ASP A 272 1.64 0.67 20.50
CA ASP A 272 3.10 0.53 20.36
C ASP A 272 3.67 0.79 18.93
N ASP A 273 2.95 1.55 18.09
CA ASP A 273 3.38 1.81 16.70
C ASP A 273 4.59 2.77 16.63
N LEU A 274 5.51 2.50 15.69
CA LEU A 274 6.65 3.38 15.39
C LEU A 274 6.48 4.09 14.03
N VAL A 275 6.34 5.42 14.05
CA VAL A 275 6.29 6.26 12.86
C VAL A 275 7.60 7.03 12.64
N ASN A 276 8.41 6.59 11.68
CA ASN A 276 9.63 7.27 11.26
C ASN A 276 9.46 8.06 9.96
N VAL A 277 9.75 9.36 9.98
CA VAL A 277 9.77 10.21 8.78
C VAL A 277 11.12 10.90 8.62
N ALA A 278 11.93 10.45 7.67
CA ALA A 278 13.28 11.00 7.50
C ALA A 278 13.25 12.45 6.97
N THR A 279 12.35 12.79 6.04
CA THR A 279 12.23 14.17 5.54
C THR A 279 10.81 14.58 5.17
N MET A 280 10.32 15.65 5.80
CA MET A 280 9.15 16.42 5.39
C MET A 280 9.56 17.77 4.78
N LYS A 281 9.21 18.04 3.52
CA LYS A 281 9.48 19.36 2.91
C LYS A 281 8.39 20.39 3.27
N TYR A 282 7.13 20.04 3.05
CA TYR A 282 6.00 20.90 3.37
C TYR A 282 4.93 20.08 4.08
N ALA A 283 4.79 20.31 5.39
CA ALA A 283 3.79 19.66 6.21
C ALA A 283 2.59 20.59 6.39
N GLY A 284 1.42 20.16 5.94
CA GLY A 284 0.16 20.86 6.13
C GLY A 284 -0.35 20.79 7.56
N SER A 285 -1.68 20.93 7.71
CA SER A 285 -2.29 20.93 9.04
C SER A 285 -2.62 19.53 9.56
N LYS A 286 -2.27 19.21 10.81
CA LYS A 286 -2.54 17.88 11.40
C LYS A 286 -1.88 16.76 10.62
N THR A 287 -0.72 16.98 9.99
CA THR A 287 -0.05 16.01 9.13
C THR A 287 0.14 14.65 9.80
N ILE A 288 0.57 14.63 11.06
CA ILE A 288 0.58 13.46 11.94
C ILE A 288 -0.46 13.72 13.02
N LYS A 289 -1.37 12.76 13.28
CA LYS A 289 -2.50 13.00 14.19
C LYS A 289 -3.10 11.75 14.81
N GLY A 290 -3.26 11.71 16.13
CA GLY A 290 -3.86 10.56 16.82
C GLY A 290 -2.95 9.37 16.70
N CYS A 291 -1.71 9.54 17.12
CA CYS A 291 -0.88 8.45 17.63
C CYS A 291 -1.29 8.32 19.11
N THR A 292 -1.42 7.11 19.64
CA THR A 292 -1.84 6.86 21.03
C THR A 292 -1.29 5.52 21.51
N ASP A 293 -1.21 5.35 22.82
CA ASP A 293 -0.88 4.07 23.47
C ASP A 293 0.59 3.67 23.19
N ASP A 294 1.53 4.44 23.75
CA ASP A 294 2.99 4.19 23.70
C ASP A 294 3.63 4.34 22.29
N ASP A 295 2.99 5.06 21.36
CA ASP A 295 3.52 5.26 20.02
C ASP A 295 4.77 6.17 20.01
N LEU A 296 5.71 5.87 19.10
CA LEU A 296 6.89 6.70 18.86
C LEU A 296 6.83 7.39 17.49
N VAL A 297 6.85 8.73 17.48
CA VAL A 297 6.92 9.55 16.27
C VAL A 297 8.30 10.21 16.13
N ASN A 298 9.11 9.74 15.18
CA ASN A 298 10.40 10.33 14.85
C ASN A 298 10.36 11.09 13.52
N VAL A 299 10.77 12.36 13.52
CA VAL A 299 10.94 13.18 12.31
C VAL A 299 12.34 13.76 12.24
N ALA A 300 13.19 13.23 11.36
CA ALA A 300 14.58 13.69 11.28
C ALA A 300 14.68 15.13 10.71
N THR A 301 13.91 15.49 9.70
CA THR A 301 13.93 16.86 9.16
C THR A 301 12.57 17.34 8.68
N MET A 302 12.17 18.52 9.14
CA MET A 302 10.99 19.25 8.69
C MET A 302 11.37 20.64 8.17
N LYS A 303 11.18 20.92 6.88
CA LYS A 303 11.53 22.25 6.31
C LYS A 303 10.47 23.29 6.63
N HIS A 304 9.20 23.01 6.34
CA HIS A 304 8.10 23.93 6.62
C HIS A 304 6.96 23.17 7.30
N ALA A 305 6.69 23.52 8.54
CA ALA A 305 5.59 22.98 9.32
C ALA A 305 4.42 23.97 9.31
N GLY A 306 3.26 23.51 8.88
CA GLY A 306 2.01 24.24 8.98
C GLY A 306 1.47 24.26 10.41
N SER A 307 0.16 24.55 10.52
CA SER A 307 -0.48 24.59 11.83
C SER A 307 -0.89 23.21 12.32
N LYS A 308 -0.61 22.89 13.59
CA LYS A 308 -0.96 21.59 14.19
C LYS A 308 -0.37 20.42 13.44
N THR A 309 0.80 20.56 12.84
CA THR A 309 1.45 19.51 12.03
C THR A 309 1.51 18.18 12.76
N ILE A 310 1.85 18.17 14.05
CA ILE A 310 1.72 17.03 14.96
C ILE A 310 0.61 17.40 15.96
N LYS A 311 -0.39 16.53 16.13
CA LYS A 311 -1.53 16.82 17.01
C LYS A 311 -2.19 15.59 17.62
N GLY A 312 -2.41 15.61 18.93
CA GLY A 312 -3.18 14.57 19.62
C GLY A 312 -2.39 13.28 19.59
N CYS A 313 -1.16 13.37 20.07
CA CYS A 313 -0.39 12.25 20.58
C CYS A 313 -0.82 12.09 22.04
N THR A 314 -0.84 10.87 22.57
CA THR A 314 -1.26 10.61 23.96
C THR A 314 -0.52 9.38 24.47
N ASP A 315 0.16 9.46 25.61
CA ASP A 315 1.11 8.46 26.10
C ASP A 315 2.24 8.14 25.09
N ASP A 316 2.72 9.14 24.33
CA ASP A 316 3.60 8.99 23.17
C ASP A 316 4.93 9.77 23.31
N LEU A 317 5.94 9.30 22.56
CA LEU A 317 7.20 10.04 22.35
C LEU A 317 7.25 10.69 20.97
N VAL A 318 7.41 12.03 20.93
CA VAL A 318 7.60 12.80 19.69
C VAL A 318 9.01 13.38 19.60
N ASN A 319 9.84 12.87 18.69
CA ASN A 319 11.17 13.39 18.41
C ASN A 319 11.24 14.12 17.07
N VAL A 320 11.74 15.35 17.06
CA VAL A 320 12.02 16.13 15.85
C VAL A 320 13.46 16.64 15.86
N ALA A 321 14.34 16.05 15.05
CA ALA A 321 15.75 16.44 15.07
C ALA A 321 15.98 17.84 14.48
N THR A 322 15.30 18.23 13.41
CA THR A 322 15.45 19.59 12.86
C THR A 322 14.16 20.12 12.24
N MET A 323 13.79 21.33 12.64
CA MET A 323 12.71 22.11 12.05
C MET A 323 13.23 23.46 11.54
N LYS A 324 13.09 23.76 10.25
CA LYS A 324 13.53 25.07 9.72
C LYS A 324 12.50 26.16 10.01
N HIS A 325 11.23 25.91 9.71
CA HIS A 325 10.14 26.87 9.96
C HIS A 325 8.98 26.16 10.64
N ALA A 326 8.70 26.52 11.89
CA ALA A 326 7.52 26.09 12.62
C ALA A 326 6.41 27.14 12.46
N GLY A 327 5.26 26.74 11.93
CA GLY A 327 4.06 27.55 11.91
C GLY A 327 3.43 27.71 13.29
N SER A 328 2.17 28.17 13.33
CA SER A 328 1.46 28.30 14.61
C SER A 328 0.93 26.95 15.08
N LYS A 329 1.15 26.62 16.35
CA LYS A 329 0.70 25.37 17.00
C LYS A 329 1.23 24.13 16.27
N THR A 330 2.42 24.18 15.69
CA THR A 330 3.02 23.07 14.93
C THR A 330 2.97 21.76 15.69
N ILE A 331 3.29 21.76 16.98
CA ILE A 331 3.04 20.64 17.90
C ILE A 331 1.95 21.10 18.86
N LYS A 332 0.88 20.30 19.02
CA LYS A 332 -0.25 20.67 19.88
C LYS A 332 -1.01 19.49 20.46
N GLY A 333 -1.28 19.58 21.77
CA GLY A 333 -2.22 18.72 22.47
C GLY A 333 -1.80 17.26 22.39
N CYS A 334 -0.50 17.07 22.54
CA CYS A 334 0.07 15.99 23.32
C CYS A 334 -0.55 16.00 24.73
N THR A 335 -0.74 14.85 25.38
CA THR A 335 -1.34 14.72 26.73
C THR A 335 -0.93 13.40 27.36
N ASP A 336 -0.95 13.33 28.69
CA ASP A 336 -0.71 12.09 29.46
C ASP A 336 0.71 11.54 29.24
N ASP A 337 1.67 11.98 30.06
CA ASP A 337 3.07 11.52 30.07
C ASP A 337 3.84 11.64 28.72
N ASP A 338 3.38 12.51 27.81
CA ASP A 338 3.98 12.70 26.49
C ASP A 338 5.37 13.37 26.60
N LEU A 339 6.35 12.83 25.88
CA LEU A 339 7.67 13.44 25.73
C LEU A 339 7.86 14.05 24.34
N VAL A 340 8.05 15.37 24.28
CA VAL A 340 8.34 16.11 23.04
C VAL A 340 9.78 16.61 23.01
N ASN A 341 10.64 15.98 22.21
CA ASN A 341 12.01 16.43 21.98
C ASN A 341 12.17 17.10 20.62
N VAL A 342 12.67 18.34 20.59
CA VAL A 342 13.02 19.06 19.37
C VAL A 342 14.46 19.56 19.44
N ALA A 343 15.37 18.93 18.70
CA ALA A 343 16.80 19.30 18.81
C ALA A 343 17.10 20.68 18.20
N THR A 344 16.43 21.10 17.12
CA THR A 344 16.65 22.45 16.56
C THR A 344 15.41 23.01 15.87
N ILE A 345 15.07 24.27 16.20
CA ILE A 345 14.12 25.10 15.47
C ILE A 345 14.83 26.36 14.94
N LYS A 346 14.89 26.58 13.63
CA LYS A 346 15.48 27.83 13.11
C LYS A 346 14.54 29.02 13.29
N HIS A 347 13.27 28.88 12.92
CA HIS A 347 12.27 29.92 13.09
C HIS A 347 10.99 29.33 13.66
N ALA A 348 10.68 29.65 14.91
CA ALA A 348 9.44 29.29 15.57
C ALA A 348 8.43 30.43 15.40
N GLY A 349 7.28 30.15 14.77
CA GLY A 349 6.15 31.08 14.72
C GLY A 349 5.50 31.28 16.08
N SER A 350 4.43 32.07 16.12
CA SER A 350 3.67 32.28 17.36
C SER A 350 3.04 30.97 17.82
N LYS A 351 3.22 30.59 19.09
CA LYS A 351 2.65 29.35 19.65
C LYS A 351 3.10 28.11 18.89
N ALA A 352 4.32 28.08 18.35
CA ALA A 352 4.84 26.96 17.57
C ALA A 352 4.69 25.61 18.29
N ILE A 353 4.95 25.61 19.59
CA ILE A 353 4.63 24.50 20.48
C ILE A 353 3.56 25.02 21.44
N THR A 354 2.42 24.34 21.50
CA THR A 354 1.46 24.56 22.57
C THR A 354 1.33 23.26 23.33
N CYS A 355 1.73 23.31 24.60
CA CYS A 355 1.77 22.17 25.50
C CYS A 355 0.41 21.43 25.49
N CYS A 356 0.49 20.11 25.36
CA CYS A 356 0.87 19.21 26.47
C CYS A 356 0.16 19.51 27.80
N THR A 357 -0.49 18.53 28.41
CA THR A 357 -1.18 18.63 29.72
C THR A 357 -1.11 17.27 30.38
N ASN A 358 -0.90 17.23 31.69
CA ASN A 358 -0.69 16.03 32.52
C ASN A 358 0.72 15.44 32.36
N ASP A 359 1.67 15.94 33.17
CA ASP A 359 3.00 15.34 33.37
C ASP A 359 3.91 15.29 32.11
N ASP A 360 3.69 16.17 31.14
CA ASP A 360 4.39 16.13 29.86
C ASP A 360 5.77 16.84 29.91
N LEU A 361 6.74 16.32 29.15
CA LEU A 361 8.08 16.93 29.04
C LEU A 361 8.32 17.51 27.64
N VAL A 362 8.60 18.81 27.56
CA VAL A 362 8.99 19.50 26.33
C VAL A 362 10.45 19.95 26.38
N ASN A 363 11.30 19.33 25.56
CA ASN A 363 12.71 19.68 25.43
C ASN A 363 13.02 20.28 24.06
N VAL A 364 13.55 21.50 24.02
CA VAL A 364 14.00 22.19 22.81
C VAL A 364 15.46 22.61 22.94
N ALA A 365 16.38 21.85 22.33
CA ALA A 365 17.81 22.12 22.53
C ALA A 365 18.28 23.44 21.91
N THR A 366 17.72 23.85 20.76
CA THR A 366 18.11 25.11 20.12
C THR A 366 16.96 25.78 19.38
N THR A 367 16.73 27.06 19.65
CA THR A 367 15.86 27.93 18.84
C THR A 367 16.61 29.18 18.38
N LYS A 368 16.74 29.41 17.06
CA LYS A 368 17.41 30.63 16.58
C LYS A 368 16.52 31.87 16.69
N HIS A 369 15.28 31.77 16.22
CA HIS A 369 14.31 32.87 16.31
C HIS A 369 12.99 32.35 16.84
N ALA A 370 12.56 32.86 17.99
CA ALA A 370 11.29 32.54 18.61
C ALA A 370 10.30 33.70 18.43
N GLY A 371 9.14 33.43 17.85
CA GLY A 371 8.03 34.38 17.79
C GLY A 371 7.37 34.59 19.15
N SER A 372 6.28 35.36 19.17
CA SER A 372 5.55 35.61 20.42
C SER A 372 4.88 34.34 20.94
N LYS A 373 5.11 34.03 22.23
CA LYS A 373 4.57 32.81 22.87
C LYS A 373 4.92 31.56 22.08
N ALA A 374 6.15 31.46 21.55
CA ALA A 374 6.63 30.33 20.76
C ALA A 374 6.37 28.98 21.45
N ILE A 375 6.51 28.93 22.78
CA ILE A 375 6.04 27.84 23.64
C ILE A 375 4.94 28.40 24.55
N LYS A 376 3.80 27.71 24.67
CA LYS A 376 2.65 28.21 25.45
C LYS A 376 1.79 27.11 26.07
N GLY A 377 1.41 27.32 27.33
CA GLY A 377 0.22 26.69 27.94
C GLY A 377 0.50 25.33 28.53
N CYS A 378 1.60 25.21 29.25
CA CYS A 378 1.99 24.00 29.97
C CYS A 378 1.32 24.12 31.35
N THR A 379 0.76 23.03 31.85
CA THR A 379 -0.04 22.98 33.08
C THR A 379 -0.03 21.56 33.61
N ASP A 380 -0.13 21.41 34.93
CA ASP A 380 -0.20 20.12 35.62
C ASP A 380 1.15 19.36 35.54
N ASP A 381 2.16 19.86 36.27
CA ASP A 381 3.51 19.29 36.47
C ASP A 381 4.39 19.16 35.21
N ASP A 382 4.12 19.95 34.17
CA ASP A 382 4.89 19.95 32.91
C ASP A 382 6.31 20.51 33.09
N LEU A 383 7.30 19.89 32.42
CA LEU A 383 8.68 20.40 32.37
C LEU A 383 9.02 20.95 30.97
N VAL A 384 9.43 22.22 30.90
CA VAL A 384 9.88 22.88 29.66
C VAL A 384 11.35 23.24 29.75
N ASN A 385 12.18 22.57 28.94
CA ASN A 385 13.60 22.89 28.81
C ASN A 385 13.90 23.51 27.44
N VAL A 386 14.45 24.71 27.40
CA VAL A 386 14.99 25.32 26.18
C VAL A 386 16.46 25.63 26.39
N ALA A 387 17.36 24.80 25.83
CA ALA A 387 18.78 24.94 26.16
C ALA A 387 19.46 26.16 25.53
N THR A 388 19.01 26.64 24.35
CA THR A 388 19.52 27.86 23.71
C THR A 388 18.45 28.63 22.93
N MET A 389 18.38 29.95 23.11
CA MET A 389 17.53 30.85 22.32
C MET A 389 18.30 32.11 21.92
N LYS A 390 18.48 32.36 20.60
CA LYS A 390 19.26 33.55 20.15
C LYS A 390 18.45 34.83 20.09
N HIS A 391 17.23 34.75 19.59
CA HIS A 391 16.32 35.90 19.46
C HIS A 391 14.93 35.52 19.93
N ALA A 392 14.47 36.19 20.99
CA ALA A 392 13.19 35.94 21.63
C ALA A 392 12.19 37.06 21.32
N GLY A 393 11.01 36.70 20.80
CA GLY A 393 9.86 37.59 20.71
C GLY A 393 9.20 37.80 22.06
N SER A 394 8.19 38.66 22.11
CA SER A 394 7.48 38.98 23.35
C SER A 394 6.85 37.73 23.99
N LYS A 395 7.20 37.49 25.27
CA LYS A 395 6.73 36.33 26.05
C LYS A 395 6.99 35.02 25.30
N ALA A 396 8.24 34.80 24.85
CA ALA A 396 8.63 33.64 24.02
C ALA A 396 8.18 32.31 24.64
N ILE A 397 8.20 32.21 25.96
CA ILE A 397 7.49 31.18 26.74
C ILE A 397 6.38 31.87 27.54
N LYS A 398 5.16 31.32 27.54
CA LYS A 398 4.03 31.91 28.28
C LYS A 398 3.02 30.90 28.79
N GLY A 399 2.62 31.08 30.06
CA GLY A 399 1.47 30.42 30.66
C GLY A 399 1.80 28.98 31.04
N CYS A 400 2.93 28.83 31.73
CA CYS A 400 3.26 27.71 32.59
C CYS A 400 2.80 28.13 34.01
N THR A 401 2.12 27.25 34.75
CA THR A 401 1.52 27.53 36.07
C THR A 401 2.33 26.91 37.22
N ASP A 402 1.87 27.07 38.47
CA ASP A 402 2.69 27.13 39.69
C ASP A 402 3.50 25.87 40.09
N ASP A 403 3.43 24.76 39.34
CA ASP A 403 4.24 23.56 39.58
C ASP A 403 5.14 23.16 38.38
N ASP A 404 5.10 23.93 37.28
CA ASP A 404 5.90 23.69 36.08
C ASP A 404 7.34 24.25 36.23
N LEU A 405 8.35 23.49 35.77
CA LEU A 405 9.73 23.98 35.70
C LEU A 405 10.06 24.48 34.28
N VAL A 406 10.52 25.74 34.17
CA VAL A 406 10.92 26.35 32.90
C VAL A 406 12.39 26.73 32.94
N ASN A 407 13.23 26.03 32.17
CA ASN A 407 14.65 26.35 32.03
C ASN A 407 14.95 27.02 30.69
N VAL A 408 15.44 28.27 30.72
CA VAL A 408 15.82 29.04 29.52
C VAL A 408 17.12 29.79 29.82
N PRO A 409 18.13 29.77 28.95
CA PRO A 409 19.30 30.63 29.12
C PRO A 409 18.91 32.09 28.92
N LEU A 410 19.40 32.94 29.83
CA LEU A 410 19.27 34.39 29.80
C LEU A 410 20.01 35.02 28.61
#